data_AF-A0A4Q4C414-F1
#
_entry.id   AF-A0A4Q4C414-F1
#
_cell.length_a   1.000
_cell.length_b   1.000
_cell.length_c   1.000
_cell.angle_alpha   90.00
_cell.angle_beta   90.00
_cell.angle_gamma   90.00
#
_symmetry.space_group_name_H-M   'P 1'
#
loop_
_entity.id
_entity.type
_entity.pdbx_description
1 polymer ?
#
loop_
_entity_poly.entity_id
_entity_poly.type
_entity_poly.pdbx_seq_one_letter_code
_entity_poly.pdbx_strand_id
1 'polypeptide(L)'
;MAKIIVAPVADIPPGGRKLVEAEGKRIAVFNLGGEFFALSDRCPHQGGSLCAGLVSGHVESPEPGVYHYARRGEMIRCPWHYWEFDIRTGKSWFDPKRVQLRQFPAHVEAGAALVEGPYLAETFTVRVEDSYVVVEA
;
A
#
# COMPACT_ATOMS: atom_id res chain seq x y z
N MET A 1 -4.79 -19.58 1.79
CA MET A 1 -4.03 -18.47 1.17
C MET A 1 -2.66 -18.47 1.81
N ALA A 2 -1.61 -18.27 1.02
CA ALA A 2 -0.26 -18.14 1.56
C ALA A 2 -0.10 -16.73 2.17
N LYS A 3 0.49 -16.65 3.36
CA LYS A 3 0.90 -15.38 3.96
C LYS A 3 2.28 -15.02 3.45
N ILE A 4 2.49 -13.78 3.05
CA ILE A 4 3.77 -13.30 2.53
C ILE A 4 4.26 -12.17 3.42
N ILE A 5 5.49 -12.31 3.92
CA ILE A 5 6.20 -11.25 4.64
C ILE A 5 6.76 -10.29 3.60
N VAL A 6 6.41 -9.01 3.71
CA VAL A 6 6.70 -8.04 2.66
C VAL A 6 7.72 -6.97 3.06
N ALA A 7 7.81 -6.62 4.34
CA ALA A 7 8.82 -5.74 4.91
C ALA A 7 8.75 -5.68 6.46
N PRO A 8 9.85 -5.31 7.13
CA PRO A 8 9.79 -4.73 8.47
C PRO A 8 8.88 -3.49 8.49
N VAL A 9 8.20 -3.22 9.61
CA VAL A 9 7.39 -1.99 9.78
C VAL A 9 8.27 -0.74 9.64
N ALA A 10 9.51 -0.79 10.14
CA ALA A 10 10.44 0.33 10.10
C ALA A 10 10.83 0.77 8.68
N ASP A 11 10.78 -0.14 7.69
CA ASP A 11 11.05 0.16 6.28
C ASP A 11 9.97 1.04 5.64
N ILE A 12 8.78 1.09 6.23
CA ILE A 12 7.63 1.82 5.73
C ILE A 12 7.13 2.72 6.86
N PRO A 13 7.84 3.83 7.16
CA PRO A 13 7.45 4.74 8.23
C PRO A 13 6.08 5.39 7.95
N PRO A 14 5.42 6.01 8.94
CA PRO A 14 4.17 6.74 8.73
C PRO A 14 4.24 7.73 7.55
N GLY A 15 3.28 7.64 6.63
CA GLY A 15 3.25 8.40 5.37
C GLY A 15 4.12 7.80 4.25
N GLY A 16 4.89 6.77 4.56
CA GLY A 16 5.73 6.01 3.63
C GLY A 16 4.94 4.96 2.84
N ARG A 17 5.64 4.41 1.85
CA ARG A 17 5.14 3.31 1.01
C ARG A 17 6.29 2.49 0.45
N LYS A 18 6.02 1.24 0.08
CA LYS A 18 6.98 0.33 -0.54
C LYS A 18 6.34 -0.47 -1.66
N LEU A 19 7.08 -0.66 -2.74
CA LEU A 19 6.73 -1.61 -3.79
C LEU A 19 7.23 -3.00 -3.37
N VAL A 20 6.36 -3.98 -3.47
CA VAL A 20 6.62 -5.37 -3.15
C VAL A 20 6.30 -6.21 -4.38
N GLU A 21 7.19 -7.14 -4.72
CA GLU A 21 6.96 -8.12 -5.77
C GLU A 21 6.90 -9.51 -5.13
N ALA A 22 5.75 -10.16 -5.23
CA ALA A 22 5.49 -11.45 -4.58
C ALA A 22 4.56 -12.29 -5.44
N GLU A 23 4.94 -13.56 -5.70
CA GLU A 23 4.15 -14.48 -6.55
C GLU A 23 3.74 -13.88 -7.91
N GLY A 24 4.63 -13.08 -8.54
CA GLY A 24 4.35 -12.39 -9.80
C GLY A 24 3.35 -11.23 -9.69
N LYS A 25 2.92 -10.86 -8.49
CA LYS A 25 2.07 -9.69 -8.21
C LYS A 25 2.96 -8.52 -7.80
N ARG A 26 2.65 -7.32 -8.31
CA ARG A 26 3.26 -6.05 -7.89
C ARG A 26 2.29 -5.34 -6.95
N ILE A 27 2.68 -5.14 -5.71
CA ILE A 27 1.84 -4.66 -4.61
C ILE A 27 2.45 -3.38 -4.05
N ALA A 28 1.66 -2.32 -3.97
CA ALA A 28 2.02 -1.09 -3.29
C ALA A 28 1.48 -1.15 -1.85
N VAL A 29 2.39 -1.16 -0.87
CA VAL A 29 2.06 -1.13 0.56
C VAL A 29 2.22 0.30 1.06
N PHE A 30 1.20 0.84 1.71
CA PHE A 30 1.16 2.18 2.27
C PHE A 30 1.04 2.12 3.78
N ASN A 31 1.67 3.07 4.47
CA ASN A 31 1.50 3.28 5.90
C ASN A 31 0.78 4.63 6.14
N LEU A 32 -0.49 4.56 6.53
CA LEU A 32 -1.29 5.72 6.93
C LEU A 32 -1.26 5.84 8.46
N GLY A 33 -0.23 6.48 9.00
CA GLY A 33 -0.17 6.81 10.43
C GLY A 33 -0.05 5.61 11.37
N GLY A 34 0.43 4.47 10.89
CA GLY A 34 0.54 3.19 11.61
C GLY A 34 -0.41 2.12 11.08
N GLU A 35 -1.40 2.50 10.26
CA GLU A 35 -2.32 1.56 9.61
C GLU A 35 -1.83 1.21 8.20
N PHE A 36 -1.76 -0.08 7.90
CA PHE A 36 -1.17 -0.58 6.65
C PHE A 36 -2.24 -0.96 5.63
N PHE A 37 -2.02 -0.53 4.38
CA PHE A 37 -2.90 -0.82 3.26
C PHE A 37 -2.08 -1.35 2.10
N ALA A 38 -2.52 -2.46 1.49
CA ALA A 38 -1.86 -3.04 0.34
C ALA A 38 -2.81 -3.04 -0.88
N LEU A 39 -2.36 -2.43 -1.96
CA LEU A 39 -3.09 -2.31 -3.22
C LEU A 39 -2.27 -2.89 -4.37
N SER A 40 -2.93 -3.32 -5.44
CA SER A 40 -2.24 -3.58 -6.71
C SER A 40 -1.47 -2.34 -7.15
N ASP A 41 -0.17 -2.47 -7.41
CA ASP A 41 0.66 -1.38 -7.92
C ASP A 41 0.24 -0.98 -9.34
N ARG A 42 -0.34 -1.91 -10.10
CA ARG A 42 -0.74 -1.67 -11.48
C ARG A 42 -2.05 -0.88 -11.55
N CYS A 43 -1.97 0.38 -12.00
CA CYS A 43 -3.14 1.21 -12.23
C CYS A 43 -4.10 0.56 -13.27
N PRO A 44 -5.41 0.44 -12.99
CA PRO A 44 -6.36 -0.26 -13.86
C PRO A 44 -6.65 0.48 -15.16
N HIS A 45 -6.24 1.75 -15.27
CA HIS A 45 -6.39 2.53 -16.49
C HIS A 45 -5.47 2.00 -17.61
N GLN A 46 -4.15 2.12 -17.44
CA GLN A 46 -3.16 1.72 -18.46
C GLN A 46 -1.92 1.02 -17.89
N GLY A 47 -1.90 0.73 -16.58
CA GLY A 47 -0.84 -0.09 -15.97
C GLY A 47 0.32 0.65 -15.33
N GLY A 48 0.24 1.98 -15.21
CA GLY A 48 1.25 2.76 -14.47
C GLY A 48 1.43 2.30 -13.02
N SER A 49 2.65 2.41 -12.50
CA SER A 49 2.99 2.05 -11.12
C SER A 49 2.45 3.11 -10.15
N LEU A 50 1.53 2.72 -9.28
CA LEU A 50 0.96 3.58 -8.25
C LEU A 50 1.95 3.85 -7.12
N CYS A 51 2.85 2.94 -6.81
CA CYS A 51 3.90 3.15 -5.82
C CYS A 51 4.89 4.26 -6.27
N ALA A 52 4.96 4.58 -7.56
CA ALA A 52 5.70 5.73 -8.08
C ALA A 52 4.85 7.02 -8.14
N GLY A 53 3.56 6.95 -7.80
CA GLY A 53 2.61 8.07 -7.90
C GLY A 53 2.78 9.15 -6.85
N LEU A 54 1.86 10.11 -6.80
CA LEU A 54 1.87 11.16 -5.77
C LEU A 54 0.83 10.87 -4.70
N VAL A 55 1.25 10.78 -3.43
CA VAL A 55 0.31 10.75 -2.30
C VAL A 55 -0.14 12.19 -2.02
N SER A 56 -1.45 12.42 -1.96
CA SER A 56 -2.05 13.73 -1.70
C SER A 56 -3.25 13.62 -0.77
N GLY A 57 -4.00 14.72 -0.64
CA GLY A 57 -5.33 14.70 -0.03
C GLY A 57 -6.43 14.47 -1.06
N HIS A 58 -7.61 14.21 -0.53
CA HIS A 58 -8.86 14.23 -1.24
C HIS A 58 -9.23 15.68 -1.58
N VAL A 59 -9.48 15.98 -2.85
CA VAL A 59 -9.87 17.33 -3.27
C VAL A 59 -11.38 17.48 -3.09
N GLU A 60 -11.77 18.43 -2.26
CA GLU A 60 -13.15 18.84 -2.07
C GLU A 60 -13.31 20.27 -2.61
N SER A 61 -14.47 20.55 -3.22
CA SER A 61 -14.80 21.87 -3.77
C SER A 61 -16.25 22.17 -3.44
N PRO A 62 -16.50 23.09 -2.49
CA PRO A 62 -17.87 23.47 -2.13
C PRO A 62 -18.54 24.34 -3.21
N GLU A 63 -17.74 25.08 -3.97
CA GLU A 63 -18.21 25.98 -5.03
C GLU A 63 -17.12 26.21 -6.09
N PRO A 64 -17.50 26.62 -7.34
CA PRO A 64 -16.53 26.85 -8.40
C PRO A 64 -15.45 27.86 -8.01
N GLY A 65 -14.19 27.47 -8.21
CA GLY A 65 -13.03 28.32 -7.89
C GLY A 65 -12.52 28.17 -6.45
N VAL A 66 -13.23 27.47 -5.57
CA VAL A 66 -12.80 27.16 -4.21
C VAL A 66 -12.53 25.66 -4.10
N TYR A 67 -11.33 25.28 -3.69
CA TYR A 67 -10.99 23.90 -3.39
C TYR A 67 -10.05 23.80 -2.20
N HIS A 68 -10.17 22.70 -1.46
CA HIS A 68 -9.26 22.35 -0.39
C HIS A 68 -8.90 20.89 -0.44
N TYR A 69 -7.74 20.56 0.12
CA TYR A 69 -7.31 19.18 0.31
C TYR A 69 -7.80 18.70 1.68
N ALA A 70 -8.87 17.92 1.68
CA ALA A 70 -9.30 17.11 2.81
C ALA A 70 -8.47 15.81 2.87
N ARG A 71 -8.57 15.09 4.00
CA ARG A 71 -7.99 13.72 4.16
C ARG A 71 -6.56 13.57 3.59
N ARG A 72 -5.65 14.46 4.01
CA ARG A 72 -4.29 14.52 3.46
C ARG A 72 -3.55 13.20 3.74
N GLY A 73 -2.89 12.66 2.73
CA GLY A 73 -2.14 11.41 2.86
C GLY A 73 -2.95 10.16 2.49
N GLU A 74 -4.23 10.29 2.16
CA GLU A 74 -5.12 9.14 1.94
C GLU A 74 -5.41 8.85 0.47
N MET A 75 -4.93 9.69 -0.46
CA MET A 75 -5.15 9.51 -1.89
C MET A 75 -3.84 9.24 -2.61
N ILE A 76 -3.81 8.23 -3.49
CA ILE A 76 -2.69 7.98 -4.41
C ILE A 76 -3.09 8.38 -5.84
N ARG A 77 -2.23 9.17 -6.49
CA ARG A 77 -2.43 9.62 -7.87
C ARG A 77 -1.43 8.96 -8.79
N CYS A 78 -1.93 8.25 -9.80
CA CYS A 78 -1.11 7.57 -10.79
C CYS A 78 -0.19 8.57 -11.53
N PRO A 79 1.11 8.28 -11.69
CA PRO A 79 2.04 9.24 -12.28
C PRO A 79 1.83 9.48 -13.78
N TRP A 80 1.05 8.63 -14.47
CA TRP A 80 0.82 8.78 -15.91
C TRP A 80 -0.29 9.78 -16.23
N HIS A 81 -1.45 9.63 -15.60
CA HIS A 81 -2.67 10.38 -15.95
C HIS A 81 -3.42 10.92 -14.73
N TYR A 82 -2.78 10.90 -13.56
CA TYR A 82 -3.32 11.41 -12.30
C TYR A 82 -4.64 10.81 -11.83
N TRP A 83 -5.02 9.63 -12.32
CA TRP A 83 -6.16 8.90 -11.77
C TRP A 83 -5.93 8.67 -10.27
N GLU A 84 -6.91 9.08 -9.48
CA GLU A 84 -6.83 9.13 -8.03
C GLU A 84 -7.58 7.96 -7.43
N PHE A 85 -6.95 7.32 -6.44
CA PHE A 85 -7.52 6.22 -5.70
C PHE A 85 -7.40 6.48 -4.22
N ASP A 86 -8.46 6.16 -3.49
CA ASP A 86 -8.45 6.13 -2.04
C ASP A 86 -7.61 4.94 -1.56
N ILE A 87 -6.58 5.20 -0.76
CA ILE A 87 -5.62 4.17 -0.35
C ILE A 87 -6.28 3.10 0.53
N ARG A 88 -7.26 3.50 1.35
CA ARG A 88 -7.94 2.59 2.29
C ARG A 88 -8.84 1.61 1.58
N THR A 89 -9.49 2.06 0.51
CA THR A 89 -10.55 1.30 -0.18
C THR A 89 -10.17 0.87 -1.60
N GLY A 90 -9.06 1.35 -2.13
CA GLY A 90 -8.67 1.15 -3.53
C GLY A 90 -9.61 1.76 -4.56
N LYS A 91 -10.71 2.41 -4.16
CA LYS A 91 -11.72 2.94 -5.08
C LYS A 91 -11.21 4.17 -5.80
N SER A 92 -11.49 4.25 -7.10
CA SER A 92 -11.26 5.46 -7.88
C SER A 92 -12.15 6.59 -7.39
N TRP A 93 -11.63 7.81 -7.34
CA TRP A 93 -12.46 8.97 -7.09
C TRP A 93 -13.42 9.27 -8.26
N PHE A 94 -12.97 9.03 -9.50
CA PHE A 94 -13.75 9.33 -10.71
C PHE A 94 -14.97 8.41 -10.87
N ASP A 95 -14.79 7.10 -10.68
CA ASP A 95 -15.87 6.11 -10.78
C ASP A 95 -15.67 5.01 -9.72
N PRO A 96 -16.05 5.27 -8.46
CA PRO A 96 -15.81 4.36 -7.34
C PRO A 96 -16.59 3.05 -7.42
N LYS A 97 -17.57 2.94 -8.32
CA LYS A 97 -18.39 1.73 -8.49
C LYS A 97 -17.79 0.77 -9.51
N ARG A 98 -17.17 1.30 -10.58
CA ARG A 98 -16.66 0.48 -11.69
C ARG A 98 -15.15 0.38 -11.72
N VAL A 99 -14.45 1.36 -11.13
CA VAL A 99 -13.00 1.42 -11.15
C VAL A 99 -12.46 1.35 -9.73
N GLN A 100 -11.82 0.23 -9.41
CA GLN A 100 -11.17 0.01 -8.13
C GLN A 100 -9.90 -0.80 -8.31
N LEU A 101 -8.95 -0.56 -7.42
CA LEU A 101 -7.76 -1.36 -7.27
C LEU A 101 -8.12 -2.64 -6.52
N ARG A 102 -7.46 -3.74 -6.90
CA ARG A 102 -7.46 -4.93 -6.07
C ARG A 102 -6.75 -4.59 -4.75
N GLN A 103 -7.45 -4.83 -3.65
CA GLN A 103 -6.89 -4.76 -2.31
C GLN A 103 -6.32 -6.13 -1.92
N PHE A 104 -5.29 -6.10 -1.10
CA PHE A 104 -4.77 -7.27 -0.42
C PHE A 104 -4.85 -7.00 1.09
N PRO A 105 -5.47 -7.89 1.89
CA PRO A 105 -5.53 -7.70 3.34
C PRO A 105 -4.12 -7.56 3.91
N ALA A 106 -3.85 -6.47 4.63
CA ALA A 106 -2.57 -6.20 5.26
C ALA A 106 -2.74 -6.19 6.79
N HIS A 107 -1.87 -6.88 7.52
CA HIS A 107 -1.88 -6.97 8.98
C HIS A 107 -0.47 -6.94 9.54
N VAL A 108 -0.28 -6.44 10.76
CA VAL A 108 1.02 -6.43 11.43
C VAL A 108 1.10 -7.63 12.36
N GLU A 109 2.19 -8.41 12.27
CA GLU A 109 2.45 -9.54 13.16
C GLU A 109 3.84 -9.41 13.80
N ALA A 110 3.99 -9.96 15.00
CA ALA A 110 5.27 -10.05 15.67
C ALA A 110 6.17 -11.08 14.96
N GLY A 111 7.41 -10.71 14.66
CA GLY A 111 8.33 -11.54 13.87
C GLY A 111 8.59 -12.93 14.45
N ALA A 112 8.40 -13.14 15.76
CA ALA A 112 8.57 -14.43 16.42
C ALA A 112 7.56 -15.51 16.00
N ALA A 113 6.45 -15.15 15.35
CA ALA A 113 5.37 -16.06 14.96
C ALA A 113 5.36 -16.45 13.46
N LEU A 114 6.25 -15.87 12.66
CA LEU A 114 6.24 -16.02 11.20
C LEU A 114 7.53 -16.68 10.70
N VAL A 115 7.39 -17.68 9.82
CA VAL A 115 8.52 -18.29 9.11
C VAL A 115 8.88 -17.40 7.92
N GLU A 116 10.16 -17.03 7.80
CA GLU A 116 10.69 -16.19 6.73
C GLU A 116 10.45 -16.82 5.34
N GLY A 117 9.81 -16.05 4.45
CA GLY A 117 9.88 -16.26 3.00
C GLY A 117 11.23 -15.80 2.44
N PRO A 118 11.50 -16.02 1.15
CA PRO A 118 12.61 -16.81 0.60
C PRO A 118 14.04 -16.27 0.91
N TYR A 119 14.41 -16.15 2.19
CA TYR A 119 15.79 -16.01 2.62
C TYR A 119 16.34 -17.39 2.98
N LEU A 120 17.20 -17.95 2.11
CA LEU A 120 17.96 -19.18 2.38
C LEU A 120 19.15 -18.82 3.27
N ALA A 121 19.17 -19.28 4.53
CA ALA A 121 20.39 -19.26 5.34
C ALA A 121 20.43 -20.43 6.33
N GLU A 122 21.51 -21.20 6.26
CA GLU A 122 21.92 -22.11 7.34
C GLU A 122 22.30 -21.30 8.60
N THR A 123 21.63 -21.61 9.72
CA THR A 123 21.94 -21.42 11.16
C THR A 123 22.51 -20.09 11.69
N PHE A 124 21.91 -19.53 12.76
CA PHE A 124 22.35 -19.49 14.18
C PHE A 124 21.37 -18.60 15.00
N THR A 125 21.28 -18.81 16.32
CA THR A 125 20.30 -18.16 17.21
C THR A 125 20.50 -16.64 17.31
N VAL A 126 19.49 -15.84 16.97
CA VAL A 126 19.47 -14.38 17.18
C VAL A 126 18.13 -13.93 17.78
N ARG A 127 18.20 -12.99 18.73
CA ARG A 127 17.07 -12.43 19.48
C ARG A 127 16.24 -11.48 18.60
N VAL A 128 14.93 -11.44 18.87
CA VAL A 128 13.95 -10.65 18.11
C VAL A 128 13.79 -9.25 18.70
N GLU A 129 14.07 -8.24 17.89
CA GLU A 129 13.61 -6.85 18.04
C GLU A 129 13.05 -6.45 16.67
N ASP A 130 11.71 -6.43 16.50
CA ASP A 130 10.91 -5.61 15.56
C ASP A 130 9.61 -6.26 15.03
N SER A 131 8.64 -5.41 14.68
CA SER A 131 7.30 -5.74 14.15
C SER A 131 7.25 -5.71 12.61
N TYR A 132 6.46 -6.59 11.96
CA TYR A 132 6.42 -6.76 10.49
C TYR A 132 5.01 -6.61 9.90
N VAL A 133 4.92 -6.21 8.62
CA VAL A 133 3.64 -6.12 7.86
C VAL A 133 3.48 -7.38 6.98
N VAL A 134 2.29 -7.98 6.96
CA VAL A 134 1.90 -9.25 6.33
C VAL A 134 0.72 -9.03 5.39
N VAL A 135 0.73 -9.64 4.20
CA VAL A 135 -0.34 -9.50 3.20
C VAL A 135 -0.94 -10.86 2.80
N GLU A 136 -2.26 -10.96 2.65
CA GLU A 136 -2.97 -12.17 2.17
C GLU A 136 -3.22 -12.13 0.65
N ALA A 137 -2.96 -13.24 -0.05
CA ALA A 137 -2.89 -13.27 -1.52
C ALA A 137 -3.64 -14.43 -2.18
#